data_AF-A0A1V6I2P5-F1
#
_entry.id   AF-A0A1V6I2P5-F1
#
_cell.length_a   1.000
_cell.length_b   1.000
_cell.length_c   1.000
_cell.angle_alpha   90.00
_cell.angle_beta   90.00
_cell.angle_gamma   90.00
#
_symmetry.space_group_name_H-M   'P 1'
#
loop_
_entity.id
_entity.type
_entity.pdbx_description
1 polymer ?
#
loop_
_entity_poly.entity_id
_entity_poly.type
_entity_poly.pdbx_seq_one_letter_code
_entity_poly.pdbx_strand_id
1 'polypeptide(L)'
;MKTTVKFLAVILFVTFYSANLAFSQEAKKDCKQHQSTCLHKDLSESQKTSINAIKLASDKKIAVYKADLKIKNAELDKLLIAETPSKKEIDAKIDDLTKLKGDIKKERIDCRLKIREVLTPEQRANFDLKGKGKKNHKDSQCEHHKEQFHGKHQPCSKSGK
;
A
#
# COMPACT_ATOMS: atom_id res chain seq x y z
N MET A 1 -0.59 29.68 -48.29
CA MET A 1 -1.83 29.07 -47.76
C MET A 1 -1.65 27.65 -47.24
N LYS A 2 -0.98 26.73 -47.95
CA LYS A 2 -0.81 25.34 -47.47
C LYS A 2 0.11 25.20 -46.24
N THR A 3 1.08 26.10 -46.08
CA THR A 3 2.02 26.11 -44.95
C THR A 3 1.41 26.74 -43.70
N THR A 4 0.64 27.81 -43.83
CA THR A 4 -0.05 28.49 -42.72
C THR A 4 -1.15 27.61 -42.08
N VAL A 5 -1.83 26.78 -42.87
CA VAL A 5 -2.81 25.79 -42.37
C VAL A 5 -2.13 24.67 -41.56
N LYS A 6 -0.92 24.25 -41.95
CA LYS A 6 -0.16 23.25 -41.18
C LYS A 6 0.33 23.80 -39.84
N PHE A 7 0.76 25.06 -39.78
CA PHE A 7 1.15 25.70 -38.52
C PHE A 7 -0.04 25.88 -37.56
N LEU A 8 -1.21 26.26 -38.07
CA LEU A 8 -2.43 26.36 -37.25
C LEU A 8 -2.91 25.00 -36.71
N ALA A 9 -2.77 23.91 -37.49
CA ALA A 9 -3.13 22.56 -37.05
C ALA A 9 -2.22 22.03 -35.92
N VAL A 10 -0.92 22.36 -35.95
CA VAL A 10 0.02 21.95 -34.88
C VAL A 10 -0.25 22.69 -33.58
N ILE A 11 -0.58 23.99 -33.64
CA ILE A 11 -0.92 24.79 -32.46
C ILE A 11 -2.19 24.28 -31.78
N LEU A 12 -3.22 23.94 -32.56
CA LEU A 12 -4.47 23.36 -32.03
C LEU A 12 -4.25 22.00 -31.35
N PHE A 13 -3.32 21.19 -31.86
CA PHE A 13 -2.98 19.90 -31.23
C PHE A 13 -2.26 20.06 -29.89
N VAL A 14 -1.35 21.05 -29.79
CA VAL A 14 -0.63 21.34 -28.54
C VAL A 14 -1.57 21.87 -27.46
N THR A 15 -2.54 22.75 -27.80
CA THR A 15 -3.49 23.27 -26.83
C THR A 15 -4.54 22.25 -26.37
N PHE A 16 -4.83 21.22 -27.18
CA PHE A 16 -5.76 20.15 -26.81
C PHE A 16 -5.13 19.12 -25.85
N TYR A 17 -3.82 18.89 -25.95
CA TYR A 17 -3.10 18.01 -25.01
C TYR A 17 -2.92 18.62 -23.61
N SER A 18 -2.80 19.95 -23.48
CA SER A 18 -2.67 20.61 -22.18
C SER A 18 -3.96 20.64 -21.35
N ALA A 19 -5.12 20.41 -21.95
CA ALA A 19 -6.42 20.48 -21.26
C ALA A 19 -6.80 19.19 -20.49
N ASN A 20 -6.04 18.09 -20.64
CA ASN A 20 -6.31 16.81 -19.96
C ASN A 20 -5.43 16.55 -18.72
N LEU A 21 -4.63 17.53 -18.28
CA LEU A 21 -3.94 17.51 -16.99
C LEU A 21 -4.74 18.24 -15.90
N ALA A 22 -6.07 18.13 -15.91
CA ALA A 22 -6.86 18.32 -14.71
C ALA A 22 -6.68 17.09 -13.82
N PHE A 23 -5.54 17.06 -13.15
CA PHE A 23 -5.19 16.12 -12.10
C PHE A 23 -6.25 16.25 -10.99
N SER A 24 -7.28 15.40 -11.02
CA SER A 24 -8.28 15.30 -9.97
C SER A 24 -7.59 14.77 -8.70
N GLN A 25 -7.07 15.68 -7.88
CA GLN A 25 -6.84 15.38 -6.48
C GLN A 25 -8.22 15.38 -5.82
N GLU A 26 -8.86 14.23 -5.78
CA GLU A 26 -9.76 13.96 -4.67
C GLU A 26 -8.94 14.10 -3.38
N ALA A 27 -9.07 15.26 -2.75
CA ALA A 27 -8.66 15.49 -1.38
C ALA A 27 -9.43 14.48 -0.52
N LYS A 28 -8.83 13.29 -0.33
CA LYS A 28 -9.28 12.35 0.67
C LYS A 28 -9.32 13.11 1.97
N LYS A 29 -10.52 13.29 2.53
CA LYS A 29 -10.70 13.81 3.88
C LYS A 29 -9.73 13.07 4.78
N ASP A 30 -8.79 13.81 5.37
CA ASP A 30 -7.86 13.31 6.35
C ASP A 30 -8.67 12.70 7.50
N CYS A 31 -8.89 11.38 7.47
CA CYS A 31 -9.01 10.63 8.70
C CYS A 31 -7.70 10.88 9.40
N LYS A 32 -7.69 11.80 10.38
CA LYS A 32 -6.56 12.15 11.24
C LYS A 32 -5.80 10.86 11.48
N GLN A 33 -4.72 10.71 10.72
CA GLN A 33 -3.88 9.54 10.79
C GLN A 33 -3.39 9.58 12.21
N HIS A 34 -3.83 8.64 13.04
CA HIS A 34 -3.26 8.44 14.36
C HIS A 34 -1.83 8.02 14.04
N GLN A 35 -0.96 9.03 13.87
CA GLN A 35 0.45 8.88 13.70
C GLN A 35 0.86 8.44 15.10
N SER A 36 0.74 7.14 15.34
CA SER A 36 1.52 6.46 16.35
C SER A 36 2.96 6.68 15.92
N THR A 37 3.48 7.86 16.24
CA THR A 37 4.89 8.14 16.22
C THR A 37 5.45 7.24 17.30
N CYS A 38 5.86 6.04 16.89
CA CYS A 38 6.46 5.02 17.74
C CYS A 38 7.76 5.47 18.43
N LEU A 39 8.14 6.73 18.27
CA LEU A 39 9.42 7.29 18.66
C LEU A 39 9.34 7.98 20.02
N HIS A 40 10.50 8.08 20.65
CA HIS A 40 10.70 8.74 21.94
C HIS A 40 10.06 10.13 21.95
N LYS A 41 9.50 10.56 23.08
CA LYS A 41 8.99 11.94 23.25
C LYS A 41 10.12 12.99 23.15
N ASP A 42 11.37 12.54 23.30
CA ASP A 42 12.55 13.41 23.46
C ASP A 42 13.52 13.25 22.28
N LEU A 43 13.03 13.46 21.06
CA LEU A 43 13.89 13.61 19.88
C LEU A 43 14.28 15.08 19.70
N SER A 44 15.53 15.35 19.38
CA SER A 44 15.95 16.68 18.90
C SER A 44 15.31 17.01 17.55
N GLU A 45 15.20 18.29 17.20
CA GLU A 45 14.65 18.71 15.90
C GLU A 45 15.44 18.17 14.69
N SER A 46 16.77 18.05 14.85
CA SER A 46 17.63 17.44 13.82
C SER A 46 17.34 15.95 13.64
N GLN A 47 17.14 15.21 14.74
CA GLN A 47 16.74 13.80 14.68
C GLN A 47 15.35 13.63 14.06
N LYS A 48 14.37 14.48 14.43
CA LYS A 48 13.01 14.45 13.86
C LYS A 48 13.05 14.65 12.35
N THR A 49 13.79 15.64 11.89
CA THR A 49 13.96 15.94 10.46
C THR A 49 14.55 14.74 9.71
N SER A 50 15.63 14.16 10.26
CA SER A 50 16.29 12.99 9.67
C SER A 50 15.37 11.77 9.61
N ILE A 51 14.64 11.49 10.69
CA ILE A 51 13.69 10.38 10.76
C ILE A 51 12.53 10.58 9.78
N ASN A 52 12.01 11.79 9.66
CA ASN A 52 10.93 12.09 8.72
C ASN A 52 11.39 11.90 7.26
N ALA A 53 12.62 12.30 6.93
CA ALA A 53 13.20 12.05 5.61
C ALA A 53 13.35 10.54 5.32
N ILE A 54 13.83 9.76 6.30
CA ILE A 54 13.94 8.29 6.19
C ILE A 54 12.56 7.67 5.94
N LYS A 55 11.55 8.05 6.74
CA LYS A 55 10.17 7.56 6.58
C LYS A 55 9.59 7.91 5.23
N LEU A 56 9.72 9.17 4.80
CA LEU A 56 9.20 9.62 3.52
C LEU A 56 9.83 8.86 2.34
N ALA A 57 11.14 8.61 2.39
CA ALA A 57 11.82 7.82 1.36
C ALA A 57 11.32 6.36 1.34
N SER A 58 11.18 5.74 2.51
CA SER A 58 10.63 4.38 2.64
C SER A 58 9.17 4.31 2.15
N ASP A 59 8.34 5.29 2.51
CA ASP A 59 6.92 5.32 2.15
C ASP A 59 6.74 5.47 0.64
N LYS A 60 7.57 6.29 -0.03
CA LYS A 60 7.59 6.41 -1.49
C LYS A 60 7.86 5.07 -2.16
N LYS A 61 8.90 4.34 -1.71
CA LYS A 61 9.22 3.01 -2.26
C LYS A 61 8.11 1.99 -2.01
N ILE A 62 7.58 1.95 -0.79
CA ILE A 62 6.46 1.06 -0.44
C ILE A 62 5.21 1.39 -1.27
N ALA A 63 4.96 2.66 -1.57
CA ALA A 63 3.86 3.06 -2.43
C ALA A 63 3.99 2.48 -3.84
N VAL A 64 5.19 2.52 -4.42
CA VAL A 64 5.49 1.88 -5.72
C VAL A 64 5.25 0.37 -5.64
N TYR A 65 5.83 -0.33 -4.66
CA TYR A 65 5.62 -1.77 -4.50
C TYR A 65 4.14 -2.15 -4.32
N LYS A 66 3.36 -1.32 -3.61
CA LYS A 66 1.91 -1.53 -3.46
C LYS A 66 1.15 -1.33 -4.76
N ALA A 67 1.55 -0.36 -5.59
CA ALA A 67 0.96 -0.17 -6.91
C ALA A 67 1.23 -1.39 -7.79
N ASP A 68 2.47 -1.87 -7.83
CA ASP A 68 2.84 -3.07 -8.59
C ASP A 68 2.10 -4.31 -8.09
N LEU A 69 1.96 -4.45 -6.76
CA LEU A 69 1.22 -5.57 -6.16
C LEU A 69 -0.25 -5.55 -6.58
N LYS A 70 -0.89 -4.38 -6.67
CA LYS A 70 -2.26 -4.25 -7.18
C LYS A 70 -2.37 -4.68 -8.64
N ILE A 71 -1.44 -4.22 -9.49
CA ILE A 71 -1.41 -4.58 -10.91
C ILE A 71 -1.27 -6.10 -11.05
N LYS A 72 -0.29 -6.71 -10.37
CA LYS A 72 -0.04 -8.14 -10.44
C LYS A 72 -1.16 -9.00 -9.86
N ASN A 73 -1.88 -8.51 -8.84
CA ASN A 73 -3.09 -9.19 -8.36
C ASN A 73 -4.18 -9.18 -9.43
N ALA A 74 -4.43 -8.05 -10.09
CA ALA A 74 -5.41 -7.99 -11.17
C ALA A 74 -5.02 -8.89 -12.36
N GLU A 75 -3.73 -9.01 -12.67
CA GLU A 75 -3.22 -9.97 -13.66
C GLU A 75 -3.46 -11.41 -13.23
N LEU A 76 -3.23 -11.74 -11.95
CA LEU A 76 -3.54 -13.05 -11.39
C LEU A 76 -5.05 -13.36 -11.50
N ASP A 77 -5.91 -12.40 -11.14
CA ASP A 77 -7.36 -12.55 -11.24
C ASP A 77 -7.79 -12.84 -12.70
N LYS A 78 -7.18 -12.17 -13.68
CA LYS A 78 -7.40 -12.44 -15.11
C LYS A 78 -7.00 -13.86 -15.51
N LEU A 79 -5.86 -14.36 -15.02
CA LEU A 79 -5.40 -15.73 -15.30
C LEU A 79 -6.36 -16.79 -14.71
N LEU A 80 -6.97 -16.49 -13.56
CA LEU A 80 -7.89 -17.41 -12.88
C LEU A 80 -9.25 -17.53 -13.57
N ILE A 81 -9.71 -16.47 -14.27
CA ILE A 81 -11.00 -16.47 -14.98
C ILE A 81 -10.88 -16.76 -16.48
N ALA A 82 -9.68 -17.06 -16.97
CA ALA A 82 -9.46 -17.42 -18.36
C ALA A 82 -10.20 -18.73 -18.70
N GLU A 83 -10.64 -18.88 -19.95
CA GLU A 83 -11.34 -20.09 -20.43
C GLU A 83 -10.50 -21.37 -20.22
N THR A 84 -9.17 -21.25 -20.36
CA THR A 84 -8.21 -22.33 -20.11
C THR A 84 -7.10 -21.83 -19.17
N PRO A 85 -7.27 -21.92 -17.84
CA PRO A 85 -6.31 -21.38 -16.90
C PRO A 85 -4.99 -22.18 -16.91
N SER A 86 -3.88 -21.48 -17.11
CA SER A 86 -2.54 -22.06 -17.09
C SER A 86 -1.96 -22.06 -15.67
N LYS A 87 -1.87 -23.25 -15.05
CA LYS A 87 -1.27 -23.39 -13.70
C LYS A 87 0.15 -22.82 -13.63
N LYS A 88 0.95 -23.02 -14.69
CA LYS A 88 2.33 -22.52 -14.76
C LYS A 88 2.39 -20.99 -14.67
N GLU A 89 1.51 -20.30 -15.38
CA GLU A 89 1.46 -18.83 -15.38
C GLU A 89 0.93 -18.28 -14.05
N ILE A 90 -0.06 -18.97 -13.46
CA ILE A 90 -0.57 -18.67 -12.12
C ILE A 90 0.54 -18.78 -11.08
N ASP A 91 1.28 -19.89 -11.05
CA ASP A 91 2.38 -20.12 -10.11
C ASP A 91 3.46 -19.03 -10.27
N ALA A 92 3.86 -18.70 -11.50
CA ALA A 92 4.81 -17.62 -11.77
C ALA A 92 4.32 -16.25 -11.26
N LYS A 93 3.02 -15.95 -11.40
CA LYS A 93 2.45 -14.69 -10.90
C LYS A 93 2.40 -14.65 -9.36
N ILE A 94 2.19 -15.80 -8.71
CA ILE A 94 2.25 -15.93 -7.24
C ILE A 94 3.66 -15.69 -6.72
N ASP A 95 4.69 -16.21 -7.39
CA ASP A 95 6.09 -15.99 -7.02
C ASP A 95 6.46 -14.50 -7.09
N ASP A 96 6.04 -13.84 -8.17
CA ASP A 96 6.17 -12.41 -8.36
C ASP A 96 5.52 -11.59 -7.25
N LEU A 97 4.29 -11.92 -6.87
CA LEU A 97 3.57 -11.28 -5.77
C LEU A 97 4.26 -11.51 -4.42
N THR A 98 4.79 -12.71 -4.22
CA THR A 98 5.52 -13.09 -3.00
C THR A 98 6.81 -12.30 -2.87
N LYS A 99 7.54 -12.11 -3.98
CA LYS A 99 8.72 -11.27 -4.04
C LYS A 99 8.41 -9.82 -3.65
N LEU A 100 7.38 -9.20 -4.25
CA LEU A 100 6.96 -7.83 -3.91
C LEU A 100 6.57 -7.68 -2.43
N LYS A 101 5.84 -8.65 -1.87
CA LYS A 101 5.53 -8.67 -0.43
C LYS A 101 6.80 -8.77 0.41
N GLY A 102 7.78 -9.55 -0.03
CA GLY A 102 9.10 -9.66 0.57
C GLY A 102 9.83 -8.32 0.58
N ASP A 103 9.84 -7.61 -0.55
CA ASP A 103 10.53 -6.33 -0.71
C ASP A 103 9.89 -5.22 0.15
N ILE A 104 8.56 -5.21 0.29
CA ILE A 104 7.87 -4.33 1.26
C ILE A 104 8.32 -4.62 2.69
N LYS A 105 8.46 -5.89 3.08
CA LYS A 105 8.91 -6.27 4.42
C LYS A 105 10.35 -5.84 4.66
N LYS A 106 11.24 -6.07 3.68
CA LYS A 106 12.64 -5.63 3.74
C LYS A 106 12.75 -4.12 3.90
N GLU A 107 12.05 -3.33 3.07
CA GLU A 107 12.10 -1.86 3.16
C GLU A 107 11.60 -1.35 4.52
N ARG A 108 10.58 -1.99 5.12
CA ARG A 108 10.15 -1.66 6.49
C ARG A 108 11.22 -1.93 7.54
N ILE A 109 11.94 -3.05 7.40
CA ILE A 109 13.05 -3.39 8.29
C ILE A 109 14.19 -2.39 8.09
N ASP A 110 14.56 -2.10 6.85
CA ASP A 110 15.61 -1.14 6.51
C ASP A 110 15.30 0.26 7.04
N CYS A 111 14.06 0.72 6.88
CA CYS A 111 13.58 1.97 7.46
C CYS A 111 13.72 1.97 8.98
N ARG A 112 13.34 0.87 9.65
CA ARG A 112 13.50 0.72 11.11
C ARG A 112 14.97 0.77 11.54
N LEU A 113 15.86 0.11 10.80
CA LEU A 113 17.30 0.09 11.09
C LEU A 113 17.93 1.47 10.89
N LYS A 114 17.60 2.17 9.81
CA LYS A 114 18.05 3.56 9.56
C LYS A 114 17.57 4.52 10.64
N ILE A 115 16.32 4.39 11.09
CA ILE A 115 15.82 5.18 12.23
C ILE A 115 16.65 4.89 13.48
N ARG A 116 16.97 3.62 13.76
CA ARG A 116 17.76 3.22 14.92
C ARG A 116 19.15 3.86 14.92
N GLU A 117 19.78 4.02 13.76
CA GLU A 117 21.11 4.66 13.63
C GLU A 117 21.11 6.13 14.09
N VAL A 118 20.01 6.86 13.86
CA VAL A 118 19.85 8.28 14.23
C VAL A 118 19.64 8.48 15.75
N LEU A 119 19.23 7.43 16.46
CA LEU A 119 18.93 7.50 17.90
C LEU A 119 20.20 7.39 18.75
N THR A 120 20.19 8.04 19.92
CA THR A 120 21.21 7.84 20.97
C THR A 120 21.10 6.43 21.56
N PRO A 121 22.15 5.91 22.21
CA PRO A 121 22.11 4.59 22.84
C PRO A 121 20.91 4.38 23.78
N GLU A 122 20.58 5.38 24.59
CA GLU A 122 19.43 5.35 25.51
C GLU A 122 18.09 5.32 24.75
N GLN A 123 17.93 6.15 23.72
CA GLN A 123 16.74 6.17 22.87
C GLN A 123 16.56 4.84 22.13
N ARG A 124 17.66 4.18 21.70
CA ARG A 124 17.64 2.88 21.02
C ARG A 124 17.07 1.78 21.91
N ALA A 125 17.43 1.75 23.19
CA ALA A 125 16.90 0.74 24.12
C ALA A 125 15.36 0.78 24.17
N ASN A 126 14.78 1.97 24.31
CA ASN A 126 13.34 2.16 24.29
C ASN A 126 12.70 1.81 22.93
N PHE A 127 13.38 2.15 21.84
CA PHE A 127 12.93 1.83 20.48
C PHE A 127 12.92 0.32 20.19
N ASP A 128 13.93 -0.41 20.69
CA ASP A 128 14.08 -1.85 20.50
C ASP A 128 13.04 -2.63 21.34
N LEU A 129 12.73 -2.16 22.56
CA LEU A 129 11.73 -2.76 23.45
C LEU A 129 10.29 -2.66 22.92
N LYS A 130 9.94 -1.54 22.26
CA LYS A 130 8.59 -1.35 21.68
C LYS A 130 8.24 -2.36 20.58
N GLY A 131 9.22 -3.01 19.96
CA GLY A 131 9.00 -4.08 18.98
C GLY A 131 8.63 -5.44 19.59
N LYS A 132 8.70 -5.59 20.93
CA LYS A 132 8.46 -6.86 21.64
C LYS A 132 7.10 -6.88 22.38
N GLY A 133 6.22 -5.91 22.12
CA GLY A 133 4.91 -5.76 22.77
C GLY A 133 3.92 -6.88 22.41
N LYS A 134 3.68 -7.74 23.40
CA LYS A 134 2.66 -8.81 23.56
C LYS A 134 1.51 -8.81 22.53
N LYS A 135 1.46 -9.86 21.70
CA LYS A 135 0.22 -10.34 21.07
C LYS A 135 -0.65 -10.99 22.15
N ASN A 136 -1.27 -10.20 23.00
CA ASN A 136 -2.46 -10.62 23.73
C ASN A 136 -3.66 -9.96 23.07
N HIS A 137 -3.99 -10.40 21.85
CA HIS A 137 -5.38 -10.32 21.41
C HIS A 137 -6.13 -11.31 22.30
N LYS A 138 -6.59 -10.87 23.48
CA LYS A 138 -7.76 -11.50 24.07
C LYS A 138 -8.88 -11.23 23.08
N ASP A 139 -9.52 -12.30 22.67
CA ASP A 139 -10.80 -12.32 21.97
C ASP A 139 -11.81 -11.45 22.71
N SER A 140 -11.80 -10.14 22.42
CA SER A 140 -12.90 -9.25 22.71
C SER A 140 -13.90 -9.49 21.59
N GLN A 141 -14.74 -10.49 21.83
CA GLN A 141 -15.92 -10.84 21.08
C GLN A 141 -16.58 -9.59 20.49
N CYS A 142 -16.77 -9.60 19.16
CA CYS A 142 -17.76 -8.75 18.51
C CYS A 142 -19.15 -9.23 18.97
N GLU A 143 -19.61 -8.74 20.12
CA GLU A 143 -20.96 -8.95 20.64
C GLU A 143 -21.90 -7.78 20.27
N HIS A 144 -21.74 -7.22 19.06
CA HIS A 144 -22.67 -6.24 18.50
C HIS A 144 -22.90 -6.49 17.01
N HIS A 145 -23.57 -7.60 16.68
CA HIS A 145 -24.46 -7.73 15.52
C HIS A 145 -25.29 -9.02 15.63
N LYS A 146 -26.04 -9.17 16.72
CA LYS A 146 -27.23 -10.03 16.75
C LYS A 146 -28.44 -9.12 16.80
N GLU A 147 -28.85 -8.67 15.63
CA GLU A 147 -30.25 -8.46 15.23
C GLU A 147 -30.24 -7.80 13.85
N GLN A 148 -31.15 -8.26 12.99
CA GLN A 148 -31.34 -7.85 11.58
C GLN A 148 -30.43 -8.51 10.53
N PHE A 149 -30.50 -9.84 10.41
CA PHE A 149 -30.51 -10.48 9.08
C PHE A 149 -31.23 -11.84 9.19
N HIS A 150 -32.56 -11.79 9.29
CA HIS A 150 -33.40 -12.94 8.94
C HIS A 150 -33.46 -13.04 7.40
N GLY A 151 -32.42 -13.62 6.81
CA GLY A 151 -32.41 -14.07 5.42
C GLY A 151 -32.05 -15.56 5.41
N LYS A 152 -32.99 -16.41 5.05
CA LYS A 152 -32.83 -17.87 4.98
C LYS A 152 -31.68 -18.23 4.03
N HIS A 153 -30.50 -18.52 4.56
CA HIS A 153 -29.50 -19.28 3.81
C HIS A 153 -29.75 -20.78 4.03
N GLN A 154 -30.32 -21.41 3.02
CA GLN A 154 -30.43 -22.86 2.93
C GLN A 154 -29.02 -23.43 2.68
N PRO A 155 -28.51 -24.35 3.51
CA PRO A 155 -27.18 -24.91 3.33
C PRO A 155 -27.16 -25.78 2.06
N CYS A 156 -26.17 -25.55 1.20
CA CYS A 156 -25.89 -26.37 0.03
C CYS A 156 -25.52 -27.79 0.51
N SER A 157 -26.49 -28.70 0.45
CA SER A 157 -26.29 -30.12 0.74
C SER A 157 -25.55 -30.76 -0.42
N LYS A 158 -24.39 -31.34 -0.10
CA LYS A 158 -23.54 -32.15 -0.96
C LYS A 158 -24.37 -33.26 -1.62
N SER A 159 -24.41 -33.28 -2.95
CA SER A 159 -24.81 -34.44 -3.74
C SER A 159 -23.68 -35.47 -3.72
N GLY A 160 -24.01 -36.70 -3.33
CA GLY A 160 -23.02 -37.77 -3.27
C GLY A 160 -23.60 -39.08 -2.74
N LYS A 161 -24.48 -39.70 -3.53
CA LYS A 161 -24.46 -41.11 -3.95
C LYS A 161 -25.70 -41.43 -4.79
#